data_AF-J1E914-F1
#
_entry.id   AF-J1E914-F1
#
_cell.length_a   1.000
_cell.length_b   1.000
_cell.length_c   1.000
_cell.angle_alpha   90.00
_cell.angle_beta   90.00
_cell.angle_gamma   90.00
#
_symmetry.space_group_name_H-M   'P 1'
#
loop_
_entity.id
_entity.type
_entity.pdbx_description
1 polymer ?
#
loop_
_entity_poly.entity_id
_entity_poly.type
_entity_poly.pdbx_seq_one_letter_code
_entity_poly.pdbx_strand_id
1 'polypeptide(L)'
;MILVPKLLYSLILLLLAGIFFLELWTVWFDKRVYIGKFEVVSETGADEAVSAQFAKRVVAAHTIQVQQFKHYQKARSADAPSDSTFVLPGMVNLRLPQELLSGVDLTVQNVNIRQLLTVMRRAFLAPNEVTGNVAVRGSYVLAAVDWPRAPRLNTAPDLTKFLVPTQPNSEAAASYIACWVSWAQAAASADLKYPMLQLCDFSVALGDLYALSEKASTRTGLDAGEAEVVRRRVAQLKTHYSSQALLPEVYRLRADLLDLLPEKDRKLAEVAEAQEDRLRYSMLQPEIQKLPAEERSYAALARARPAIVMDPGPKDVPENWARVLEPYQEALTSAADSVGLVTVGGQPCGTAFVVAPGVIASAGYVLDLARRMSKGPDGSTPVMLCFKGRDCSEGLQIGTGTIFSQLGSNFVLAPVSGHDPAIHPPIELGPSVDFARYINQYAAFIGFPSHDARMPGEFMKHLLGNQGTVPVKRLLPGRVLAAGPGGPFGVEANDKILFTTDISTSGGTGGAPLIDLATGRVIGISSRGIWKGSRGKFSYADPTPKAALDVIQRRKSGGSSDPAITSAGASSALQ
;
A
#
# COMPACT_ATOMS: atom_id res chain seq x y z
N MET A 1 23.41 67.61 -31.74
CA MET A 1 22.83 66.92 -30.56
C MET A 1 21.48 66.22 -30.78
N ILE A 2 20.79 66.37 -31.93
CA ILE A 2 19.45 65.78 -32.17
C ILE A 2 19.48 64.27 -32.53
N LEU A 3 20.62 63.73 -32.95
CA LEU A 3 20.73 62.34 -33.43
C LEU A 3 20.62 61.32 -32.29
N VAL A 4 21.23 61.60 -31.13
CA VAL A 4 21.24 60.72 -29.95
C VAL A 4 19.84 60.42 -29.42
N PRO A 5 18.95 61.41 -29.18
CA PRO A 5 17.59 61.11 -28.69
C PRO A 5 16.73 60.37 -29.72
N LYS A 6 16.95 60.58 -31.03
CA LYS A 6 16.27 59.79 -32.08
C LYS A 6 16.70 58.33 -32.08
N LEU A 7 18.01 58.06 -31.95
CA LEU A 7 18.52 56.70 -31.84
C LEU A 7 18.02 56.01 -30.57
N LEU A 8 17.99 56.72 -29.43
CA LEU A 8 17.45 56.20 -28.18
C LEU A 8 15.96 55.87 -28.30
N TYR A 9 15.18 56.76 -28.92
CA TYR A 9 13.76 56.53 -29.17
C TYR A 9 13.49 55.35 -30.11
N SER A 10 14.24 55.25 -31.21
CA SER A 10 14.16 54.11 -32.14
C SER A 10 14.55 52.79 -31.48
N LEU A 11 15.58 52.80 -30.61
CA LEU A 11 15.96 51.63 -29.81
C LEU A 11 14.83 51.19 -28.88
N ILE A 12 14.21 52.15 -28.17
CA ILE A 12 13.06 51.87 -27.28
C ILE A 12 11.90 51.28 -28.08
N LEU A 13 11.58 51.84 -29.25
CA LEU A 13 10.52 51.31 -30.12
C LEU A 13 10.82 49.90 -30.63
N LEU A 14 12.06 49.62 -31.06
CA LEU A 14 12.48 48.28 -31.49
C LEU A 14 12.41 47.27 -30.35
N LEU A 15 12.81 47.67 -29.14
CA LEU A 15 12.77 46.83 -27.95
C LEU A 15 11.31 46.52 -27.56
N LEU A 16 10.44 47.53 -27.59
CA LEU A 16 8.99 47.33 -27.43
C LEU A 16 8.43 46.39 -28.49
N ALA A 17 8.73 46.62 -29.78
CA ALA A 17 8.29 45.75 -30.87
C ALA A 17 8.77 44.31 -30.71
N GLY A 18 10.01 44.10 -30.25
CA GLY A 18 10.56 42.78 -29.92
C GLY A 18 9.81 42.11 -28.77
N ILE A 19 9.49 42.84 -27.70
CA ILE A 19 8.66 42.34 -26.60
C ILE A 19 7.26 41.97 -27.09
N PHE A 20 6.63 42.83 -27.91
CA PHE A 20 5.33 42.53 -28.50
C PHE A 20 5.37 41.30 -29.40
N PHE A 21 6.42 41.13 -30.20
CA PHE A 21 6.58 39.95 -31.05
C PHE A 21 6.76 38.68 -30.22
N LEU A 22 7.61 38.73 -29.18
CA LEU A 22 7.81 37.60 -28.27
C LEU A 22 6.52 37.23 -27.54
N GLU A 23 5.73 38.21 -27.08
CA GLU A 23 4.43 37.93 -26.46
C GLU A 23 3.37 37.47 -27.45
N LEU A 24 3.37 37.99 -28.68
CA LEU A 24 2.48 37.48 -29.72
C LEU A 24 2.82 36.02 -30.03
N TRP A 25 4.11 35.70 -30.09
CA TRP A 25 4.62 34.36 -30.30
C TRP A 25 4.23 33.42 -29.14
N THR A 26 4.44 33.83 -27.88
CA THR A 26 4.04 33.03 -26.72
C THR A 26 2.53 32.78 -26.75
N VAL A 27 1.70 33.79 -27.00
CA VAL A 27 0.24 33.69 -27.09
C VAL A 27 -0.20 32.76 -28.22
N TRP A 28 0.45 32.83 -29.38
CA TRP A 28 0.10 31.99 -30.52
C TRP A 28 0.38 30.52 -30.27
N PHE A 29 1.52 30.21 -29.66
CA PHE A 29 1.93 28.84 -29.37
C PHE A 29 1.53 28.37 -27.97
N ASP A 30 0.73 29.15 -27.24
CA ASP A 30 0.28 28.78 -25.92
C ASP A 30 -0.81 27.69 -25.99
N LYS A 31 -0.38 26.45 -25.78
CA LYS A 31 -1.27 25.30 -25.68
C LYS A 31 -1.86 25.11 -24.28
N ARG A 32 -1.52 25.98 -23.31
CA ARG A 32 -1.99 25.84 -21.93
C ARG A 32 -3.49 26.10 -21.85
N VAL A 33 -4.14 25.36 -20.96
CA VAL A 33 -5.54 25.56 -20.62
C VAL A 33 -5.63 26.55 -19.47
N TYR A 34 -6.47 27.55 -19.62
CA TYR A 34 -6.75 28.57 -18.62
C TYR A 34 -8.13 28.35 -18.02
N ILE A 35 -8.29 28.65 -16.73
CA ILE A 35 -9.60 28.70 -16.09
C ILE A 35 -10.08 30.16 -16.09
N GLY A 36 -11.13 30.41 -16.84
CA GLY A 36 -11.69 31.75 -17.05
C GLY A 36 -12.72 32.18 -16.03
N LYS A 37 -13.55 33.16 -16.41
CA LYS A 37 -14.66 33.64 -15.56
C LYS A 37 -15.78 32.59 -15.52
N PHE A 38 -16.22 32.29 -14.31
CA PHE A 38 -17.44 31.52 -14.05
C PHE A 38 -18.49 32.46 -13.47
N GLU A 39 -19.66 32.55 -14.09
CA GLU A 39 -20.77 33.34 -13.55
C GLU A 39 -21.51 32.52 -12.50
N VAL A 40 -21.29 32.84 -11.22
CA VAL A 40 -21.95 32.17 -10.10
C VAL A 40 -23.23 32.92 -9.75
N VAL A 41 -24.38 32.27 -9.96
CA VAL A 41 -25.71 32.75 -9.61
C VAL A 41 -26.20 32.01 -8.38
N SER A 42 -26.38 32.76 -7.29
CA SER A 42 -27.00 32.29 -6.05
C SER A 42 -28.50 32.65 -6.02
N GLU A 43 -29.21 32.23 -4.98
CA GLU A 43 -30.60 32.67 -4.72
C GLU A 43 -30.73 34.19 -4.58
N THR A 44 -29.64 34.88 -4.19
CA THR A 44 -29.59 36.33 -4.05
C THR A 44 -29.18 37.08 -5.33
N GLY A 45 -28.89 36.34 -6.42
CA GLY A 45 -28.42 36.89 -7.69
C GLY A 45 -26.96 36.54 -7.99
N ALA A 46 -26.42 37.18 -9.02
CA ALA A 46 -25.04 37.01 -9.46
C ALA A 46 -24.08 37.76 -8.52
N ASP A 47 -23.04 37.05 -8.04
CA ASP A 47 -22.02 37.61 -7.16
C ASP A 47 -20.65 37.52 -7.84
N GLU A 48 -20.06 38.68 -8.15
CA GLU A 48 -18.77 38.76 -8.84
C GLU A 48 -17.60 38.28 -7.98
N ALA A 49 -17.64 38.49 -6.66
CA ALA A 49 -16.60 38.03 -5.76
C ALA A 49 -16.62 36.49 -5.65
N VAL A 50 -17.81 35.89 -5.52
CA VAL A 50 -17.99 34.43 -5.51
C VAL A 50 -17.59 33.82 -6.85
N SER A 51 -17.95 34.48 -7.96
CA SER A 51 -17.54 34.11 -9.33
C SER A 51 -16.02 34.02 -9.49
N ALA A 52 -15.29 35.05 -9.04
CA ALA A 52 -13.83 35.06 -9.07
C ALA A 52 -13.21 34.00 -8.15
N GLN A 53 -13.81 33.75 -6.97
CA GLN A 53 -13.36 32.69 -6.07
C GLN A 53 -13.57 31.29 -6.66
N PHE A 54 -14.65 31.06 -7.41
CA PHE A 54 -14.94 29.74 -7.99
C PHE A 54 -13.85 29.32 -8.99
N ALA A 55 -13.44 30.21 -9.89
CA ALA A 55 -12.33 29.95 -10.81
C ALA A 55 -11.03 29.59 -10.07
N LYS A 56 -10.72 30.30 -8.98
CA LYS A 56 -9.57 29.99 -8.11
C LYS A 56 -9.69 28.60 -7.48
N ARG A 57 -10.90 28.20 -7.05
CA ARG A 57 -11.17 26.85 -6.50
C ARG A 57 -10.93 25.76 -7.54
N VAL A 58 -11.32 25.96 -8.80
CA VAL A 58 -11.04 24.97 -9.87
C VAL A 58 -9.53 24.78 -10.05
N VAL A 59 -8.76 25.87 -10.10
CA VAL A 59 -7.29 25.80 -10.24
C VAL A 59 -6.63 25.16 -9.02
N ALA A 60 -7.09 25.49 -7.82
CA ALA A 60 -6.61 24.89 -6.58
C ALA A 60 -6.89 23.38 -6.54
N ALA A 61 -8.13 22.98 -6.85
CA ALA A 61 -8.53 21.57 -6.90
C ALA A 61 -7.71 20.78 -7.91
N HIS A 62 -7.48 21.33 -9.12
CA HIS A 62 -6.61 20.71 -10.11
C HIS A 62 -5.17 20.55 -9.61
N THR A 63 -4.63 21.57 -8.94
CA THR A 63 -3.26 21.53 -8.41
C THR A 63 -3.11 20.44 -7.35
N ILE A 64 -4.06 20.37 -6.41
CA ILE A 64 -4.11 19.34 -5.37
C ILE A 64 -4.23 17.96 -6.02
N GLN A 65 -5.14 17.81 -6.98
CA GLN A 65 -5.35 16.56 -7.72
C GLN A 65 -4.05 16.08 -8.38
N VAL A 66 -3.39 16.92 -9.19
CA VAL A 66 -2.12 16.55 -9.87
C VAL A 66 -1.04 16.16 -8.85
N GLN A 67 -0.93 16.87 -7.74
CA GLN A 67 0.03 16.52 -6.68
C GLN A 67 -0.29 15.18 -6.03
N GLN A 68 -1.56 14.92 -5.71
CA GLN A 68 -2.03 13.66 -5.14
C GLN A 68 -1.79 12.49 -6.10
N PHE A 69 -2.07 12.64 -7.39
CA PHE A 69 -1.77 11.64 -8.41
C PHE A 69 -0.28 11.34 -8.49
N LYS A 70 0.57 12.38 -8.57
CA LYS A 70 2.04 12.22 -8.60
C LYS A 70 2.57 11.55 -7.34
N HIS A 71 2.05 11.94 -6.17
CA HIS A 71 2.46 11.34 -4.91
C HIS A 71 1.99 9.88 -4.81
N TYR A 72 0.75 9.60 -5.22
CA TYR A 72 0.19 8.25 -5.22
C TYR A 72 0.93 7.33 -6.18
N GLN A 73 1.31 7.82 -7.36
CA GLN A 73 2.20 7.10 -8.28
C GLN A 73 3.59 6.92 -7.66
N LYS A 74 4.30 7.99 -7.28
CA LYS A 74 5.69 7.91 -6.78
C LYS A 74 5.85 7.09 -5.50
N ALA A 75 4.90 7.15 -4.58
CA ALA A 75 4.90 6.31 -3.37
C ALA A 75 4.88 4.81 -3.72
N ARG A 76 4.53 4.48 -4.97
CA ARG A 76 4.14 3.15 -5.40
C ARG A 76 4.83 2.67 -6.69
N SER A 77 5.52 3.53 -7.44
CA SER A 77 6.06 3.30 -8.80
C SER A 77 7.58 3.46 -8.95
N ALA A 78 8.31 3.84 -7.91
CA ALA A 78 9.78 3.88 -7.98
C ALA A 78 10.29 2.45 -7.71
N ASP A 79 10.77 1.64 -8.66
CA ASP A 79 11.31 1.86 -10.01
C ASP A 79 11.04 0.61 -10.89
N ALA A 80 9.76 0.38 -11.21
CA ALA A 80 9.30 -0.78 -11.99
C ALA A 80 9.08 -0.34 -13.42
N PRO A 81 9.91 -0.74 -14.39
CA PRO A 81 9.53 -0.61 -15.79
C PRO A 81 8.22 -1.37 -16.11
N SER A 82 7.83 -2.34 -15.26
CA SER A 82 6.66 -3.21 -15.49
C SER A 82 5.31 -2.63 -15.07
N ASP A 83 5.25 -1.59 -14.22
CA ASP A 83 3.98 -0.96 -13.80
C ASP A 83 3.80 0.40 -14.50
N SER A 84 3.96 0.40 -15.83
CA SER A 84 3.63 1.52 -16.73
C SER A 84 2.12 1.72 -16.91
N THR A 85 1.31 0.98 -16.15
CA THR A 85 -0.14 0.86 -16.32
C THR A 85 -0.85 2.20 -16.19
N PHE A 86 -0.24 3.18 -15.50
CA PHE A 86 -0.79 4.52 -15.41
C PHE A 86 0.25 5.59 -15.05
N VAL A 87 0.87 6.18 -16.07
CA VAL A 87 1.30 7.57 -16.01
C VAL A 87 0.20 8.35 -16.71
N LEU A 88 -0.52 9.23 -16.02
CA LEU A 88 -1.38 10.23 -16.68
C LEU A 88 -0.44 11.17 -17.44
N PRO A 89 -0.18 10.93 -18.73
CA PRO A 89 0.74 11.77 -19.45
C PRO A 89 0.06 13.12 -19.66
N GLY A 90 0.87 14.17 -19.77
CA GLY A 90 0.33 15.47 -20.18
C GLY A 90 -0.57 16.20 -19.16
N MET A 91 -0.62 15.80 -17.88
CA MET A 91 -1.22 16.66 -16.85
C MET A 91 -0.37 17.91 -16.64
N VAL A 92 -0.70 18.98 -17.36
CA VAL A 92 -0.10 20.29 -17.24
C VAL A 92 -0.87 21.07 -16.17
N ASN A 93 -0.15 21.68 -15.22
CA ASN A 93 -0.79 22.50 -14.18
C ASN A 93 -1.66 23.60 -14.83
N LEU A 94 -2.95 23.64 -14.47
CA LEU A 94 -3.83 24.75 -14.85
C LEU A 94 -3.34 26.06 -14.25
N ARG A 95 -3.57 27.14 -14.98
CA ARG A 95 -3.23 28.50 -14.55
C ARG A 95 -4.45 29.39 -14.68
N LEU A 96 -4.52 30.39 -13.81
CA LEU A 96 -5.42 31.52 -14.03
C LEU A 96 -4.85 32.40 -15.15
N PRO A 97 -5.71 33.04 -15.96
CA PRO A 97 -5.28 34.12 -16.84
C PRO A 97 -4.46 35.14 -16.04
N GLN A 98 -3.32 35.59 -16.59
CA GLN A 98 -2.46 36.58 -15.94
C GLN A 98 -3.18 37.88 -15.58
N GLU A 99 -4.33 38.14 -16.20
CA GLU A 99 -5.20 39.28 -15.92
C GLU A 99 -5.72 39.32 -14.47
N LEU A 100 -5.70 38.18 -13.75
CA LEU A 100 -6.07 38.07 -12.32
C LEU A 100 -4.93 38.37 -11.33
N LEU A 101 -3.71 38.67 -11.81
CA LEU A 101 -2.53 39.01 -10.98
C LEU A 101 -2.18 40.51 -11.03
N SER A 102 -3.13 41.36 -11.39
CA SER A 102 -2.87 42.77 -11.63
C SER A 102 -2.69 43.60 -10.37
N GLY A 103 -1.43 43.81 -10.01
CA GLY A 103 -1.02 44.86 -9.07
C GLY A 103 -0.20 45.99 -9.70
N VAL A 104 0.01 46.03 -11.02
CA VAL A 104 0.87 47.03 -11.66
C VAL A 104 0.17 47.67 -12.87
N ASP A 105 -0.27 48.91 -12.72
CA ASP A 105 -0.77 49.74 -13.82
C ASP A 105 0.39 50.50 -14.47
N LEU A 106 0.77 50.07 -15.67
CA LEU A 106 1.71 50.81 -16.53
C LEU A 106 0.91 51.70 -17.48
N THR A 107 0.83 52.98 -17.14
CA THR A 107 0.29 54.02 -18.03
C THR A 107 1.46 54.77 -18.66
N VAL A 108 1.52 54.77 -20.00
CA VAL A 108 2.44 55.63 -20.75
C VAL A 108 1.56 56.57 -21.57
N GLN A 109 1.63 57.88 -21.28
CA GLN A 109 0.85 58.92 -21.98
C GLN A 109 -0.67 58.68 -21.97
N ASN A 110 -1.23 58.29 -20.81
CA ASN A 110 -2.65 57.94 -20.64
C ASN A 110 -3.14 56.75 -21.50
N VAL A 111 -2.26 56.07 -22.23
CA VAL A 111 -2.60 54.80 -22.88
C VAL A 111 -2.37 53.69 -21.87
N ASN A 112 -3.45 53.01 -21.51
CA ASN A 112 -3.38 51.80 -20.69
C ASN A 112 -2.86 50.65 -21.58
N ILE A 113 -1.54 50.45 -21.55
CA ILE A 113 -0.84 49.42 -22.35
C ILE A 113 -1.45 48.03 -22.07
N ARG A 114 -1.93 47.79 -20.84
CA ARG A 114 -2.58 46.53 -20.46
C ARG A 114 -3.91 46.34 -21.18
N GLN A 115 -4.76 47.36 -21.24
CA GLN A 115 -6.02 47.25 -21.97
C GLN A 115 -5.76 47.00 -23.46
N LEU A 116 -4.74 47.64 -24.03
CA LEU A 116 -4.31 47.40 -25.41
C LEU A 116 -3.81 45.95 -25.61
N LEU A 117 -2.99 45.43 -24.70
CA LEU A 117 -2.49 44.05 -24.74
C LEU A 117 -3.60 43.02 -24.55
N THR A 118 -4.54 43.25 -23.63
CA THR A 118 -5.71 42.39 -23.42
C THR A 118 -6.62 42.39 -24.64
N VAL A 119 -6.88 43.56 -25.23
CA VAL A 119 -7.68 43.67 -26.46
C VAL A 119 -6.97 42.97 -27.61
N MET A 120 -5.66 43.19 -27.80
CA MET A 120 -4.87 42.48 -28.81
C MET A 120 -4.91 40.96 -28.57
N ARG A 121 -4.68 40.50 -27.34
CA ARG A 121 -4.70 39.06 -27.01
C ARG A 121 -6.04 38.43 -27.36
N ARG A 122 -7.16 39.09 -27.01
CA ARG A 122 -8.51 38.63 -27.36
C ARG A 122 -8.82 38.73 -28.85
N ALA A 123 -8.26 39.72 -29.55
CA ALA A 123 -8.50 39.94 -30.98
C ALA A 123 -7.78 38.90 -31.86
N PHE A 124 -6.57 38.47 -31.51
CA PHE A 124 -5.79 37.57 -32.35
C PHE A 124 -6.14 36.09 -32.15
N LEU A 125 -6.27 35.63 -30.90
CA LEU A 125 -6.68 34.25 -30.59
C LEU A 125 -7.44 34.21 -29.27
N ALA A 126 -8.67 33.74 -29.30
CA ALA A 126 -9.37 33.41 -28.06
C ALA A 126 -8.51 32.41 -27.26
N PRO A 127 -8.15 32.72 -26.00
CA PRO A 127 -7.35 31.83 -25.17
C PRO A 127 -8.03 30.46 -25.07
N ASN A 128 -7.23 29.41 -24.90
CA ASN A 128 -7.76 28.08 -24.61
C ASN A 128 -8.31 28.07 -23.18
N GLU A 129 -9.52 28.58 -23.02
CA GLU A 129 -10.11 28.95 -21.73
C GLU A 129 -11.35 28.11 -21.44
N VAL A 130 -11.48 27.68 -20.18
CA VAL A 130 -12.63 26.98 -19.63
C VAL A 130 -13.44 27.99 -18.81
N THR A 131 -14.65 28.29 -19.26
CA THR A 131 -15.59 29.23 -18.63
C THR A 131 -16.90 28.53 -18.30
N GLY A 132 -17.84 29.21 -17.66
CA GLY A 132 -19.14 28.59 -17.42
C GLY A 132 -20.09 29.39 -16.55
N ASN A 133 -21.25 28.80 -16.30
CA ASN A 133 -22.27 29.30 -15.39
C ASN A 133 -22.44 28.31 -14.24
N VAL A 134 -22.53 28.80 -13.01
CA VAL A 134 -22.70 27.98 -11.81
C VAL A 134 -23.94 28.45 -11.07
N ALA A 135 -24.94 27.59 -10.95
CA ALA A 135 -26.15 27.87 -10.19
C ALA A 135 -26.06 27.16 -8.83
N VAL A 136 -26.11 27.94 -7.74
CA VAL A 136 -26.16 27.43 -6.36
C VAL A 136 -27.60 27.50 -5.88
N ARG A 137 -28.19 26.36 -5.54
CA ARG A 137 -29.59 26.23 -5.08
C ARG A 137 -29.65 25.40 -3.81
N GLY A 138 -29.97 26.02 -2.68
CA GLY A 138 -29.97 25.36 -1.37
C GLY A 138 -28.70 24.53 -1.12
N SER A 139 -28.87 23.20 -1.02
CA SER A 139 -27.79 22.25 -0.73
C SER A 139 -27.13 21.62 -1.96
N TYR A 140 -27.35 22.17 -3.16
CA TYR A 140 -26.73 21.64 -4.37
C TYR A 140 -26.24 22.71 -5.35
N VAL A 141 -25.28 22.30 -6.18
CA VAL A 141 -24.64 23.13 -7.18
C VAL A 141 -24.74 22.46 -8.54
N LEU A 142 -25.20 23.22 -9.53
CA LEU A 142 -25.21 22.85 -10.94
C LEU A 142 -24.21 23.75 -11.67
N ALA A 143 -23.41 23.18 -12.57
CA ALA A 143 -22.52 23.99 -13.40
C ALA A 143 -22.64 23.58 -14.87
N ALA A 144 -22.71 24.58 -15.74
CA ALA A 144 -22.62 24.42 -17.19
C ALA A 144 -21.30 25.05 -17.64
N VAL A 145 -20.45 24.25 -18.26
CA VAL A 145 -19.09 24.63 -18.62
C VAL A 145 -18.99 24.76 -20.14
N ASP A 146 -18.29 25.79 -20.60
CA ASP A 146 -17.94 26.05 -21.98
C ASP A 146 -16.42 26.01 -22.14
N TRP A 147 -15.93 25.21 -23.06
CA TRP A 147 -14.52 25.05 -23.39
C TRP A 147 -14.35 24.97 -24.93
N PRO A 148 -14.47 26.09 -25.65
CA PRO A 148 -14.57 26.09 -27.12
C PRO A 148 -13.39 25.43 -27.84
N ARG A 149 -12.22 25.38 -27.19
CA ARG A 149 -10.98 24.80 -27.71
C ARG A 149 -10.60 23.50 -27.00
N ALA A 150 -11.58 22.80 -26.43
CA ALA A 150 -11.38 21.48 -25.87
C ALA A 150 -10.74 20.53 -26.90
N PRO A 151 -9.87 19.60 -26.45
CA PRO A 151 -9.27 18.64 -27.36
C PRO A 151 -10.35 17.76 -28.00
N ARG A 152 -10.23 17.54 -29.31
CA ARG A 152 -11.11 16.60 -30.02
C ARG A 152 -10.68 15.18 -29.68
N LEU A 153 -11.57 14.43 -29.05
CA LEU A 153 -11.36 13.03 -28.70
C LEU A 153 -12.10 12.14 -29.72
N ASN A 154 -11.45 11.09 -30.19
CA ASN A 154 -12.03 10.20 -31.21
C ASN A 154 -13.20 9.36 -30.68
N THR A 155 -13.25 9.14 -29.37
CA THR A 155 -14.14 8.17 -28.72
C THR A 155 -15.11 8.80 -27.71
N ALA A 156 -15.03 10.12 -27.50
CA ALA A 156 -15.81 10.82 -26.49
C ALA A 156 -16.73 11.90 -27.11
N PRO A 157 -17.85 12.23 -26.46
CA PRO A 157 -18.69 13.34 -26.89
C PRO A 157 -17.90 14.65 -26.95
N ASP A 158 -18.38 15.58 -27.77
CA ASP A 158 -17.77 16.90 -27.91
C ASP A 158 -17.65 17.57 -26.54
N LEU A 159 -16.42 17.94 -26.18
CA LEU A 159 -16.09 18.49 -24.88
C LEU A 159 -16.25 20.02 -24.84
N THR A 160 -16.67 20.65 -25.95
CA THR A 160 -16.85 22.10 -25.99
C THR A 160 -17.89 22.61 -25.01
N LYS A 161 -18.92 21.81 -24.68
CA LYS A 161 -19.91 22.17 -23.66
C LYS A 161 -20.31 20.95 -22.85
N PHE A 162 -20.33 21.08 -21.54
CA PHE A 162 -20.74 19.99 -20.67
C PHE A 162 -21.44 20.48 -19.41
N LEU A 163 -22.31 19.62 -18.88
CA LEU A 163 -22.98 19.83 -17.61
C LEU A 163 -22.28 19.00 -16.52
N VAL A 164 -21.95 19.66 -15.42
CA VAL A 164 -21.44 19.02 -14.22
C VAL A 164 -22.64 18.37 -13.51
N PRO A 165 -22.56 17.07 -13.15
CA PRO A 165 -23.59 16.43 -12.35
C PRO A 165 -23.81 17.18 -11.04
N THR A 166 -25.04 17.18 -10.53
CA THR A 166 -25.39 17.87 -9.28
C THR A 166 -24.40 17.55 -8.15
N GLN A 167 -23.75 18.58 -7.62
CA GLN A 167 -22.77 18.45 -6.53
C GLN A 167 -23.32 19.02 -5.22
N PRO A 168 -22.88 18.51 -4.06
CA PRO A 168 -23.37 18.97 -2.77
C PRO A 168 -22.91 20.40 -2.40
N ASN A 169 -21.82 20.88 -3.00
CA ASN A 169 -21.30 22.22 -2.75
C ASN A 169 -20.40 22.69 -3.91
N SER A 170 -20.01 23.97 -3.86
CA SER A 170 -19.20 24.61 -4.90
C SER A 170 -17.77 24.06 -4.99
N GLU A 171 -17.23 23.51 -3.90
CA GLU A 171 -15.91 22.88 -3.88
C GLU A 171 -15.93 21.54 -4.65
N ALA A 172 -16.94 20.70 -4.42
CA ALA A 172 -17.16 19.47 -5.16
C ALA A 172 -17.40 19.75 -6.66
N ALA A 173 -18.16 20.81 -7.00
CA ALA A 173 -18.32 21.25 -8.39
C ALA A 173 -17.00 21.69 -9.02
N ALA A 174 -16.19 22.48 -8.31
CA ALA A 174 -14.89 22.91 -8.78
C ALA A 174 -13.91 21.74 -8.99
N SER A 175 -13.88 20.78 -8.06
CA SER A 175 -13.09 19.56 -8.15
C SER A 175 -13.54 18.66 -9.31
N TYR A 176 -14.85 18.57 -9.57
CA TYR A 176 -15.35 17.82 -10.71
C TYR A 176 -14.90 18.45 -12.04
N ILE A 177 -15.00 19.78 -12.18
CA ILE A 177 -14.51 20.51 -13.37
C ILE A 177 -13.00 20.29 -13.53
N ALA A 178 -12.23 20.42 -12.44
CA ALA A 178 -10.79 20.18 -12.45
C ALA A 178 -10.44 18.77 -12.93
N CYS A 179 -11.15 17.76 -12.44
CA CYS A 179 -10.97 16.38 -12.90
C CYS A 179 -11.31 16.22 -14.39
N TRP A 180 -12.42 16.81 -14.83
CA TRP A 180 -12.89 16.74 -16.20
C TRP A 180 -11.85 17.29 -17.19
N VAL A 181 -11.29 18.46 -16.86
CA VAL A 181 -10.21 19.09 -17.62
C VAL A 181 -8.94 18.22 -17.59
N SER A 182 -8.59 17.66 -16.44
CA SER A 182 -7.43 16.75 -16.31
C SER A 182 -7.59 15.51 -17.19
N TRP A 183 -8.78 14.90 -17.19
CA TRP A 183 -9.09 13.74 -18.01
C TRP A 183 -8.98 14.09 -19.50
N ALA A 184 -9.59 15.19 -19.93
CA ALA A 184 -9.59 15.61 -21.33
C ALA A 184 -8.16 15.90 -21.84
N GLN A 185 -7.34 16.56 -21.03
CA GLN A 185 -5.92 16.79 -21.35
C GLN A 185 -5.15 15.47 -21.48
N ALA A 186 -5.35 14.55 -20.53
CA ALA A 186 -4.68 13.26 -20.56
C ALA A 186 -5.13 12.41 -21.76
N ALA A 187 -6.44 12.40 -22.08
CA ALA A 187 -7.03 11.70 -23.22
C ALA A 187 -6.64 12.28 -24.57
N ALA A 188 -6.25 13.56 -24.61
CA ALA A 188 -5.70 14.18 -25.81
C ALA A 188 -4.22 13.81 -26.02
N SER A 189 -3.50 13.55 -24.92
CA SER A 189 -2.05 13.26 -24.95
C SER A 189 -1.73 11.77 -25.07
N ALA A 190 -2.66 10.91 -24.66
CA ALA A 190 -2.57 9.45 -24.77
C ALA A 190 -3.91 8.85 -25.13
N ASP A 191 -3.87 7.65 -25.73
CA ASP A 191 -5.04 6.83 -26.02
C ASP A 191 -5.64 6.25 -24.72
N LEU A 192 -6.25 7.13 -23.91
CA LEU A 192 -6.91 6.75 -22.67
C LEU A 192 -8.19 5.98 -23.00
N LYS A 193 -8.24 4.72 -22.58
CA LYS A 193 -9.38 3.83 -22.86
C LYS A 193 -10.49 3.95 -21.82
N TYR A 194 -10.19 4.42 -20.61
CA TYR A 194 -11.14 4.42 -19.50
C TYR A 194 -12.08 5.64 -19.50
N PRO A 195 -13.34 5.46 -19.06
CA PRO A 195 -14.30 6.55 -18.97
C PRO A 195 -13.87 7.66 -18.02
N MET A 196 -14.22 8.88 -18.37
CA MET A 196 -14.03 10.08 -17.56
C MET A 196 -14.63 9.96 -16.14
N LEU A 197 -15.85 9.45 -16.03
CA LEU A 197 -16.52 9.27 -14.74
C LEU A 197 -15.68 8.42 -13.78
N GLN A 198 -15.01 7.39 -14.31
CA GLN A 198 -14.13 6.54 -13.52
C GLN A 198 -12.91 7.30 -12.99
N LEU A 199 -12.28 8.17 -13.80
CA LEU A 199 -11.15 8.97 -13.33
C LEU A 199 -11.58 9.97 -12.25
N CYS A 200 -12.77 10.54 -12.35
CA CYS A 200 -13.26 11.49 -11.36
C CYS A 200 -13.68 10.83 -10.05
N ASP A 201 -14.34 9.67 -10.12
CA ASP A 201 -14.60 8.87 -8.93
C ASP A 201 -13.30 8.43 -8.25
N PHE A 202 -12.30 8.02 -9.04
CA PHE A 202 -10.96 7.73 -8.53
C PHE A 202 -10.32 8.95 -7.86
N SER A 203 -10.37 10.13 -8.50
CA SER A 203 -9.78 11.35 -7.94
C SER A 203 -10.43 11.77 -6.63
N VAL A 204 -11.75 11.66 -6.52
CA VAL A 204 -12.47 11.97 -5.28
C VAL A 204 -12.09 10.99 -4.18
N ALA A 205 -12.09 9.69 -4.50
CA ALA A 205 -11.68 8.64 -3.56
C ALA A 205 -10.21 8.78 -3.13
N LEU A 206 -9.33 9.26 -4.01
CA LEU A 206 -7.94 9.54 -3.69
C LEU A 206 -7.82 10.74 -2.74
N GLY A 207 -8.62 11.78 -2.95
CA GLY A 207 -8.72 12.90 -2.02
C GLY A 207 -9.13 12.45 -0.62
N ASP A 208 -10.15 11.60 -0.52
CA ASP A 208 -10.59 11.02 0.75
C ASP A 208 -9.51 10.12 1.40
N LEU A 209 -8.77 9.34 0.61
CA LEU A 209 -7.64 8.55 1.12
C LEU A 209 -6.61 9.45 1.82
N TYR A 210 -6.19 10.55 1.18
CA TYR A 210 -5.21 11.46 1.79
C TYR A 210 -5.77 12.17 3.00
N ALA A 211 -6.99 12.71 2.92
CA ALA A 211 -7.63 13.43 4.01
C ALA A 211 -7.82 12.56 5.28
N LEU A 212 -8.08 11.27 5.09
CA LEU A 212 -8.35 10.34 6.19
C LEU A 212 -7.11 9.57 6.66
N SER A 213 -6.04 9.48 5.86
CA SER A 213 -4.86 8.67 6.15
C SER A 213 -4.15 9.04 7.47
N GLU A 214 -3.99 10.34 7.73
CA GLU A 214 -3.34 10.83 8.95
C GLU A 214 -4.15 10.41 10.19
N LYS A 215 -5.48 10.65 10.17
CA LYS A 215 -6.36 10.27 11.28
C LYS A 215 -6.47 8.75 11.44
N ALA A 216 -6.54 7.99 10.34
CA ALA A 216 -6.55 6.54 10.36
C ALA A 216 -5.28 5.93 11.00
N SER A 217 -4.14 6.64 10.93
CA SER A 217 -2.89 6.21 11.57
C SER A 217 -2.85 6.46 13.09
N THR A 218 -3.79 7.22 13.63
CA THR A 218 -3.88 7.50 15.07
C THR A 218 -4.52 6.33 15.83
N ARG A 219 -4.28 6.27 17.15
CA ARG A 219 -4.89 5.24 18.02
C ARG A 219 -6.42 5.26 18.01
N THR A 220 -7.04 6.42 17.81
CA THR A 220 -8.51 6.54 17.75
C THR A 220 -9.06 6.01 16.43
N GLY A 221 -8.24 6.01 15.37
CA GLY A 221 -8.66 5.70 14.01
C GLY A 221 -9.71 6.68 13.49
N LEU A 222 -10.43 6.23 12.46
CA LEU A 222 -11.60 6.92 11.92
C LEU A 222 -12.81 6.79 12.86
N ASP A 223 -13.65 7.82 12.90
CA ASP A 223 -14.98 7.71 13.52
C ASP A 223 -15.98 6.99 12.60
N ALA A 224 -17.19 6.71 13.11
CA ALA A 224 -18.21 5.99 12.37
C ALA A 224 -18.65 6.72 11.08
N GLY A 225 -18.65 8.06 11.08
CA GLY A 225 -19.01 8.86 9.91
C GLY A 225 -17.95 8.74 8.82
N GLU A 226 -16.68 8.87 9.19
CA GLU A 226 -15.54 8.72 8.29
C GLU A 226 -15.39 7.30 7.75
N ALA A 227 -15.62 6.29 8.60
CA ALA A 227 -15.65 4.90 8.16
C ALA A 227 -16.77 4.66 7.11
N GLU A 228 -17.92 5.32 7.26
CA GLU A 228 -18.98 5.27 6.26
C GLU A 228 -18.60 6.00 4.96
N VAL A 229 -17.85 7.10 5.03
CA VAL A 229 -17.27 7.73 3.82
C VAL A 229 -16.40 6.73 3.07
N VAL A 230 -15.50 6.03 3.77
CA VAL A 230 -14.63 5.00 3.19
C VAL A 230 -15.46 3.90 2.51
N ARG A 231 -16.44 3.31 3.21
CA ARG A 231 -17.28 2.23 2.64
C ARG A 231 -18.07 2.68 1.43
N ARG A 232 -18.64 3.90 1.48
CA ARG A 232 -19.35 4.48 0.34
C ARG A 232 -18.42 4.66 -0.86
N ARG A 233 -17.18 5.11 -0.66
CA ARG A 233 -16.19 5.23 -1.75
C ARG A 233 -15.77 3.89 -2.31
N VAL A 234 -15.56 2.89 -1.45
CA VAL A 234 -15.27 1.52 -1.87
C VAL A 234 -16.40 0.97 -2.73
N ALA A 235 -17.66 1.14 -2.30
CA ALA A 235 -18.83 0.72 -3.06
C ALA A 235 -18.95 1.46 -4.40
N GLN A 236 -18.73 2.78 -4.42
CA GLN A 236 -18.71 3.59 -5.64
C GLN A 236 -17.64 3.09 -6.62
N LEU A 237 -16.39 2.90 -6.17
CA LEU A 237 -15.31 2.39 -6.99
C LEU A 237 -15.61 0.99 -7.56
N LYS A 238 -16.28 0.13 -6.79
CA LYS A 238 -16.71 -1.23 -7.21
C LYS A 238 -17.66 -1.21 -8.40
N THR A 239 -18.48 -0.16 -8.56
CA THR A 239 -19.41 -0.05 -9.70
C THR A 239 -18.71 -0.05 -11.05
N HIS A 240 -17.42 0.32 -11.10
CA HIS A 240 -16.64 0.35 -12.34
C HIS A 240 -16.16 -1.03 -12.80
N TYR A 241 -16.33 -2.10 -12.01
CA TYR A 241 -15.77 -3.43 -12.32
C TYR A 241 -16.36 -4.09 -13.55
N SER A 242 -17.56 -3.69 -13.96
CA SER A 242 -18.20 -4.15 -15.19
C SER A 242 -17.74 -3.37 -16.43
N SER A 243 -16.95 -2.30 -16.27
CA SER A 243 -16.43 -1.52 -17.39
C SER A 243 -15.43 -2.35 -18.20
N GLN A 244 -15.60 -2.37 -19.53
CA GLN A 244 -14.64 -2.98 -20.45
C GLN A 244 -13.28 -2.29 -20.43
N ALA A 245 -13.26 -1.00 -20.07
CA ALA A 245 -12.05 -0.19 -19.96
C ALA A 245 -11.91 0.32 -18.52
N LEU A 246 -11.60 -0.60 -17.61
CA LEU A 246 -11.38 -0.30 -16.21
C LEU A 246 -9.99 0.30 -16.01
N LEU A 247 -9.92 1.47 -15.36
CA LEU A 247 -8.70 2.00 -14.75
C LEU A 247 -8.15 1.03 -13.68
N PRO A 248 -6.98 0.38 -13.91
CA PRO A 248 -6.41 -0.62 -13.00
C PRO A 248 -6.26 -0.15 -11.55
N GLU A 249 -5.88 1.11 -11.37
CA GLU A 249 -5.59 1.74 -10.09
C GLU A 249 -6.82 1.78 -9.17
N VAL A 250 -8.02 1.62 -9.73
CA VAL A 250 -9.27 1.50 -8.95
C VAL A 250 -9.20 0.31 -7.99
N TYR A 251 -8.66 -0.84 -8.42
CA TYR A 251 -8.47 -1.99 -7.53
C TYR A 251 -7.59 -1.59 -6.34
N ARG A 252 -6.43 -1.01 -6.64
CA ARG A 252 -5.45 -0.64 -5.63
C ARG A 252 -5.98 0.41 -4.65
N LEU A 253 -6.60 1.48 -5.15
CA LEU A 253 -7.16 2.54 -4.33
C LEU A 253 -8.28 2.00 -3.43
N ARG A 254 -9.10 1.08 -3.93
CA ARG A 254 -10.14 0.45 -3.12
C ARG A 254 -9.56 -0.36 -1.96
N ALA A 255 -8.51 -1.13 -2.21
CA ALA A 255 -7.79 -1.85 -1.16
C ALA A 255 -7.17 -0.89 -0.13
N ASP A 256 -6.55 0.20 -0.58
CA ASP A 256 -5.93 1.21 0.29
C ASP A 256 -6.98 1.96 1.13
N LEU A 257 -8.18 2.21 0.60
CA LEU A 257 -9.30 2.77 1.36
C LEU A 257 -9.80 1.80 2.43
N LEU A 258 -10.00 0.52 2.10
CA LEU A 258 -10.41 -0.50 3.07
C LEU A 258 -9.39 -0.67 4.21
N ASP A 259 -8.11 -0.45 3.93
CA ASP A 259 -7.06 -0.43 4.96
C ASP A 259 -7.17 0.74 5.94
N LEU A 260 -7.91 1.81 5.62
CA LEU A 260 -8.15 2.93 6.55
C LEU A 260 -9.16 2.59 7.64
N LEU A 261 -10.04 1.60 7.42
CA LEU A 261 -11.12 1.29 8.36
C LEU A 261 -10.56 0.85 9.72
N PRO A 262 -11.03 1.40 10.85
CA PRO A 262 -10.62 0.94 12.18
C PRO A 262 -10.89 -0.55 12.33
N GLU A 263 -9.98 -1.30 12.95
CA GLU A 263 -10.13 -2.76 13.06
C GLU A 263 -11.44 -3.17 13.74
N LYS A 264 -11.82 -2.50 14.84
CA LYS A 264 -13.07 -2.76 15.57
C LYS A 264 -14.33 -2.67 14.67
N ASP A 265 -14.26 -1.90 13.59
CA ASP A 265 -15.34 -1.66 12.65
C ASP A 265 -15.14 -2.42 11.33
N ARG A 266 -13.98 -3.06 11.14
CA ARG A 266 -13.60 -3.74 9.90
C ARG A 266 -14.16 -5.16 9.88
N LYS A 267 -14.98 -5.45 8.88
CA LYS A 267 -15.56 -6.77 8.67
C LYS A 267 -14.54 -7.68 8.00
N LEU A 268 -14.58 -8.99 8.28
CA LEU A 268 -13.74 -9.95 7.56
C LEU A 268 -13.94 -9.89 6.03
N ALA A 269 -15.19 -9.69 5.60
CA ALA A 269 -15.48 -9.53 4.17
C ALA A 269 -14.70 -8.37 3.54
N GLU A 270 -14.54 -7.25 4.25
CA GLU A 270 -13.79 -6.07 3.81
C GLU A 270 -12.29 -6.38 3.72
N VAL A 271 -11.72 -7.13 4.68
CA VAL A 271 -10.32 -7.61 4.62
C VAL A 271 -10.09 -8.49 3.39
N ALA A 272 -11.03 -9.41 3.13
CA ALA A 272 -10.96 -10.30 1.97
C ALA A 272 -11.11 -9.53 0.64
N GLU A 273 -11.99 -8.52 0.58
CA GLU A 273 -12.15 -7.66 -0.60
C GLU A 273 -10.86 -6.88 -0.89
N ALA A 274 -10.21 -6.30 0.12
CA ALA A 274 -8.95 -5.58 -0.07
C ALA A 274 -7.84 -6.48 -0.63
N GLN A 275 -7.79 -7.74 -0.23
CA GLN A 275 -6.86 -8.71 -0.82
C GLN A 275 -7.21 -9.09 -2.24
N GLU A 276 -8.49 -9.36 -2.51
CA GLU A 276 -8.96 -9.69 -3.85
C GLU A 276 -8.62 -8.56 -4.84
N ASP A 277 -8.74 -7.31 -4.41
CA ASP A 277 -8.38 -6.16 -5.22
C ASP A 277 -6.89 -6.11 -5.54
N ARG A 278 -6.03 -6.33 -4.55
CA ARG A 278 -4.58 -6.41 -4.79
C ARG A 278 -4.24 -7.55 -5.74
N LEU A 279 -4.92 -8.68 -5.62
CA LEU A 279 -4.77 -9.81 -6.52
C LEU A 279 -5.16 -9.43 -7.95
N ARG A 280 -6.37 -8.88 -8.13
CA ARG A 280 -6.87 -8.44 -9.44
C ARG A 280 -5.94 -7.41 -10.08
N TYR A 281 -5.44 -6.45 -9.30
CA TYR A 281 -4.43 -5.51 -9.77
C TYR A 281 -3.14 -6.20 -10.21
N SER A 282 -2.62 -7.13 -9.40
CA SER A 282 -1.39 -7.88 -9.72
C SER A 282 -1.54 -8.75 -10.97
N MET A 283 -2.75 -9.26 -11.24
CA MET A 283 -3.05 -10.01 -12.47
C MET A 283 -3.01 -9.15 -13.74
N LEU A 284 -3.02 -7.82 -13.62
CA LEU A 284 -2.90 -6.91 -14.76
C LEU A 284 -1.46 -6.72 -15.22
N GLN A 285 -0.46 -7.20 -14.45
CA GLN A 285 0.94 -7.06 -14.82
C GLN A 285 1.26 -7.85 -16.11
N PRO A 286 2.04 -7.27 -17.04
CA PRO A 286 2.35 -7.91 -18.32
C PRO A 286 2.95 -9.31 -18.20
N GLU A 287 3.80 -9.57 -17.19
CA GLU A 287 4.39 -10.89 -16.99
C GLU A 287 3.35 -11.92 -16.57
N ILE A 288 2.37 -11.52 -15.76
CA ILE A 288 1.29 -12.40 -15.30
C ILE A 288 0.29 -12.65 -16.41
N GLN A 289 -0.03 -11.65 -17.23
CA GLN A 289 -0.94 -11.82 -18.37
C GLN A 289 -0.42 -12.80 -19.43
N LYS A 290 0.89 -13.00 -19.52
CA LYS A 290 1.51 -14.00 -20.41
C LYS A 290 1.29 -15.45 -19.96
N LEU A 291 0.90 -15.67 -18.70
CA LEU A 291 0.65 -17.00 -18.16
C LEU A 291 -0.75 -17.52 -18.58
N PRO A 292 -0.97 -18.85 -18.60
CA PRO A 292 -2.29 -19.46 -18.77
C PRO A 292 -3.29 -18.91 -17.76
N ALA A 293 -4.56 -18.78 -18.16
CA ALA A 293 -5.59 -18.12 -17.35
C ALA A 293 -5.74 -18.75 -15.95
N GLU A 294 -5.66 -20.09 -15.84
CA GLU A 294 -5.67 -20.79 -14.56
C GLU A 294 -4.46 -20.49 -13.65
N GLU A 295 -3.29 -20.17 -14.22
CA GLU A 295 -2.04 -19.92 -13.47
C GLU A 295 -1.94 -18.46 -12.99
N ARG A 296 -2.56 -17.51 -13.71
CA ARG A 296 -2.42 -16.07 -13.43
C ARG A 296 -2.73 -15.72 -11.99
N SER A 297 -3.80 -16.29 -11.44
CA SER A 297 -4.22 -16.01 -10.06
C SER A 297 -3.19 -16.51 -9.04
N TYR A 298 -2.62 -17.70 -9.25
CA TYR A 298 -1.62 -18.28 -8.36
C TYR A 298 -0.28 -17.55 -8.45
N ALA A 299 0.15 -17.20 -9.66
CA ALA A 299 1.35 -16.39 -9.88
C ALA A 299 1.23 -15.00 -9.25
N ALA A 300 0.08 -14.35 -9.42
CA ALA A 300 -0.19 -13.05 -8.82
C ALA A 300 -0.24 -13.12 -7.28
N LEU A 301 -0.85 -14.15 -6.68
CA LEU A 301 -0.84 -14.37 -5.23
C LEU A 301 0.59 -14.56 -4.71
N ALA A 302 1.39 -15.41 -5.37
CA ALA A 302 2.78 -15.66 -4.99
C ALA A 302 3.66 -14.41 -5.14
N ARG A 303 3.45 -13.58 -6.19
CA ARG A 303 4.18 -12.33 -6.37
C ARG A 303 3.78 -11.26 -5.36
N ALA A 304 2.49 -11.20 -5.02
CA ALA A 304 1.99 -10.28 -4.00
C ALA A 304 2.56 -10.62 -2.62
N ARG A 305 2.71 -11.92 -2.30
CA ARG A 305 3.17 -12.43 -1.00
C ARG A 305 4.24 -13.52 -1.22
N PRO A 306 5.47 -13.09 -1.57
CA PRO A 306 6.53 -13.99 -2.01
C PRO A 306 7.15 -14.78 -0.86
N ALA A 307 7.90 -15.83 -1.22
CA ALA A 307 8.87 -16.44 -0.33
C ALA A 307 10.28 -16.08 -0.83
N ILE A 308 10.86 -15.04 -0.26
CA ILE A 308 12.12 -14.43 -0.67
C ILE A 308 13.28 -15.23 -0.06
N VAL A 309 14.24 -15.67 -0.86
CA VAL A 309 15.42 -16.41 -0.35
C VAL A 309 16.27 -15.51 0.56
N MET A 310 16.80 -16.07 1.64
CA MET A 310 17.71 -15.38 2.57
C MET A 310 19.13 -15.95 2.45
N ASP A 311 20.13 -15.09 2.14
CA ASP A 311 21.55 -15.47 2.06
C ASP A 311 22.54 -14.27 2.06
N PRO A 312 23.05 -13.78 3.21
CA PRO A 312 22.46 -13.87 4.56
C PRO A 312 21.21 -12.97 4.69
N GLY A 313 21.06 -11.99 3.80
CA GLY A 313 19.88 -11.11 3.69
C GLY A 313 18.95 -11.49 2.52
N PRO A 314 17.84 -10.75 2.33
CA PRO A 314 16.86 -11.01 1.27
C PRO A 314 17.49 -10.94 -0.14
N LYS A 315 17.23 -11.95 -0.99
CA LYS A 315 17.69 -12.05 -2.39
C LYS A 315 16.54 -11.98 -3.37
N ASP A 316 16.79 -11.38 -4.54
CA ASP A 316 15.82 -11.26 -5.64
C ASP A 316 14.47 -10.71 -5.16
N VAL A 317 14.52 -9.69 -4.30
CA VAL A 317 13.34 -9.11 -3.67
C VAL A 317 12.40 -8.58 -4.76
N PRO A 318 11.14 -9.08 -4.84
CA PRO A 318 10.18 -8.55 -5.77
C PRO A 318 9.98 -7.07 -5.54
N GLU A 319 9.84 -6.33 -6.63
CA GLU A 319 9.96 -4.90 -6.58
C GLU A 319 8.90 -4.20 -5.70
N ASN A 320 7.69 -4.77 -5.65
CA ASN A 320 6.62 -4.35 -4.76
C ASN A 320 6.97 -4.44 -3.27
N TRP A 321 8.02 -5.21 -2.92
CA TRP A 321 8.55 -5.37 -1.56
C TRP A 321 9.89 -4.68 -1.35
N ALA A 322 10.65 -4.35 -2.40
CA ALA A 322 12.01 -3.81 -2.29
C ALA A 322 12.07 -2.59 -1.35
N ARG A 323 11.25 -1.56 -1.61
CA ARG A 323 11.19 -0.35 -0.79
C ARG A 323 10.62 -0.57 0.61
N VAL A 324 9.71 -1.54 0.77
CA VAL A 324 9.14 -1.87 2.09
C VAL A 324 10.20 -2.52 2.97
N LEU A 325 11.05 -3.37 2.40
CA LEU A 325 12.07 -4.13 3.13
C LEU A 325 13.41 -3.40 3.25
N GLU A 326 13.71 -2.45 2.35
CA GLU A 326 14.96 -1.69 2.31
C GLU A 326 15.35 -1.08 3.68
N PRO A 327 14.47 -0.38 4.42
CA PRO A 327 14.83 0.19 5.72
C PRO A 327 15.15 -0.85 6.80
N TYR A 328 14.81 -2.12 6.57
CA TYR A 328 14.84 -3.19 7.57
C TYR A 328 15.81 -4.32 7.22
N GLN A 329 16.62 -4.19 6.16
CA GLN A 329 17.49 -5.27 5.68
C GLN A 329 18.47 -5.76 6.75
N GLU A 330 19.07 -4.85 7.51
CA GLU A 330 20.01 -5.18 8.59
C GLU A 330 19.31 -5.96 9.71
N ALA A 331 18.17 -5.45 10.19
CA ALA A 331 17.38 -6.10 11.22
C ALA A 331 16.88 -7.49 10.79
N LEU A 332 16.46 -7.64 9.53
CA LEU A 332 16.00 -8.92 8.96
C LEU A 332 17.14 -9.93 8.79
N THR A 333 18.33 -9.45 8.43
CA THR A 333 19.53 -10.29 8.33
C THR A 333 19.94 -10.79 9.71
N SER A 334 20.02 -9.89 10.69
CA SER A 334 20.30 -10.25 12.09
C SER A 334 19.26 -11.23 12.66
N ALA A 335 17.97 -11.00 12.39
CA ALA A 335 16.91 -11.91 12.78
C ALA A 335 17.03 -13.29 12.13
N ALA A 336 17.47 -13.36 10.87
CA ALA A 336 17.68 -14.62 10.16
C ALA A 336 18.79 -15.48 10.78
N ASP A 337 19.81 -14.87 11.40
CA ASP A 337 20.90 -15.60 12.08
C ASP A 337 20.43 -16.34 13.33
N SER A 338 19.33 -15.88 13.93
CA SER A 338 18.68 -16.54 15.07
C SER A 338 17.72 -17.66 14.67
N VAL A 339 17.40 -17.83 13.38
CA VAL A 339 16.34 -18.72 12.89
C VAL A 339 16.92 -19.96 12.21
N GLY A 340 16.49 -21.13 12.65
CA GLY A 340 16.94 -22.42 12.13
C GLY A 340 15.82 -23.41 11.79
N LEU A 341 16.17 -24.41 11.00
CA LEU A 341 15.34 -25.54 10.63
C LEU A 341 15.45 -26.61 11.71
N VAL A 342 14.32 -27.03 12.27
CA VAL A 342 14.26 -28.19 13.17
C VAL A 342 14.33 -29.45 12.33
N THR A 343 15.30 -30.33 12.60
CA THR A 343 15.46 -31.60 11.88
C THR A 343 15.71 -32.79 12.79
N VAL A 344 15.40 -33.99 12.28
CA VAL A 344 15.77 -35.28 12.89
C VAL A 344 16.35 -36.16 11.80
N GLY A 345 17.63 -36.50 11.90
CA GLY A 345 18.32 -37.27 10.85
C GLY A 345 18.25 -36.60 9.47
N GLY A 346 18.28 -35.26 9.44
CA GLY A 346 18.15 -34.46 8.21
C GLY A 346 16.72 -34.29 7.69
N GLN A 347 15.71 -34.95 8.29
CA GLN A 347 14.30 -34.76 7.94
C GLN A 347 13.74 -33.50 8.58
N PRO A 348 13.14 -32.56 7.82
CA PRO A 348 12.63 -31.30 8.36
C PRO A 348 11.32 -31.49 9.15
N CYS A 349 11.23 -30.90 10.34
CA CYS A 349 10.04 -30.91 11.18
C CYS A 349 9.34 -29.54 11.23
N GLY A 350 10.09 -28.45 11.10
CA GLY A 350 9.56 -27.08 11.20
C GLY A 350 10.68 -26.06 11.41
N THR A 351 10.32 -24.90 11.95
CA THR A 351 11.23 -23.78 12.25
C THR A 351 11.29 -23.54 13.76
N ALA A 352 12.44 -23.08 14.25
CA ALA A 352 12.60 -22.56 15.61
C ALA A 352 13.61 -21.41 15.60
N PHE A 353 13.67 -20.64 16.69
CA PHE A 353 14.56 -19.49 16.78
C PHE A 353 15.10 -19.27 18.19
N VAL A 354 16.32 -18.76 18.29
CA VAL A 354 17.00 -18.47 19.56
C VAL A 354 16.41 -17.21 20.19
N VAL A 355 16.00 -17.30 21.46
CA VAL A 355 15.37 -16.18 22.20
C VAL A 355 16.13 -15.76 23.46
N ALA A 356 16.99 -16.64 24.00
CA ALA A 356 17.93 -16.34 25.06
C ALA A 356 19.14 -17.30 24.97
N PRO A 357 20.23 -17.05 25.70
CA PRO A 357 21.33 -18.01 25.78
C PRO A 357 20.86 -19.42 26.16
N GLY A 358 21.08 -20.40 25.28
CA GLY A 358 20.70 -21.80 25.50
C GLY A 358 19.20 -22.07 25.40
N VAL A 359 18.40 -21.13 24.86
CA VAL A 359 16.94 -21.26 24.78
C VAL A 359 16.43 -20.89 23.39
N ILE A 360 15.59 -21.78 22.86
CA ILE A 360 14.86 -21.55 21.61
C ILE A 360 13.35 -21.46 21.86
N ALA A 361 12.65 -20.80 20.95
CA ALA A 361 11.21 -20.83 20.82
C ALA A 361 10.81 -21.59 19.54
N SER A 362 9.75 -22.39 19.63
CA SER A 362 9.15 -23.09 18.50
C SER A 362 7.66 -23.34 18.75
N ALA A 363 6.95 -23.84 17.75
CA ALA A 363 5.58 -24.30 17.92
C ALA A 363 5.58 -25.68 18.59
N GLY A 364 4.69 -25.91 19.56
CA GLY A 364 4.64 -27.18 20.32
C GLY A 364 4.53 -28.41 19.43
N TYR A 365 3.66 -28.36 18.41
CA TYR A 365 3.49 -29.46 17.46
C TYR A 365 4.74 -29.75 16.62
N VAL A 366 5.64 -28.78 16.40
CA VAL A 366 6.92 -28.97 15.70
C VAL A 366 7.86 -29.79 16.58
N LEU A 367 7.99 -29.42 17.86
CA LEU A 367 8.83 -30.15 18.80
C LEU A 367 8.28 -31.54 19.11
N ASP A 368 6.96 -31.69 19.20
CA ASP A 368 6.33 -32.99 19.42
C ASP A 368 6.46 -33.92 18.21
N LEU A 369 6.42 -33.37 16.99
CA LEU A 369 6.75 -34.14 15.78
C LEU A 369 8.21 -34.59 15.82
N ALA A 370 9.15 -33.67 16.10
CA ALA A 370 10.57 -33.98 16.16
C ALA A 370 10.89 -35.06 17.22
N ARG A 371 10.31 -34.96 18.42
CA ARG A 371 10.47 -35.95 19.49
C ARG A 371 9.89 -37.33 19.16
N ARG A 372 8.82 -37.38 18.36
CA ARG A 372 8.27 -38.66 17.86
C ARG A 372 9.22 -39.27 16.83
N MET A 373 9.72 -38.45 15.90
CA MET A 373 10.67 -38.89 14.88
C MET A 373 12.02 -39.31 15.48
N SER A 374 12.45 -38.70 16.60
CA SER A 374 13.71 -39.06 17.27
C SER A 374 13.66 -40.43 17.92
N LYS A 375 12.47 -40.99 18.21
CA LYS A 375 12.29 -42.31 18.83
C LYS A 375 12.17 -43.44 17.80
N GLY A 376 12.85 -43.30 16.66
CA GLY A 376 12.82 -44.29 15.59
C GLY A 376 13.33 -45.67 15.99
N PRO A 377 13.13 -46.69 15.14
CA PRO A 377 13.50 -48.08 15.43
C PRO A 377 15.01 -48.28 15.66
N ASP A 378 15.86 -47.42 15.10
CA ASP A 378 17.33 -47.52 15.16
C ASP A 378 17.94 -46.82 16.40
N GLY A 379 17.11 -46.34 17.33
CA GLY A 379 17.54 -45.61 18.53
C GLY A 379 17.26 -44.11 18.48
N SER A 380 17.79 -43.37 19.46
CA SER A 380 17.49 -41.95 19.64
C SER A 380 18.31 -41.05 18.72
N THR A 381 17.78 -40.72 17.54
CA THR A 381 18.39 -39.71 16.65
C THR A 381 18.25 -38.32 17.29
N PRO A 382 19.33 -37.53 17.44
CA PRO A 382 19.23 -36.22 18.06
C PRO A 382 18.35 -35.27 17.25
N VAL A 383 17.59 -34.44 17.95
CA VAL A 383 16.85 -33.32 17.35
C VAL A 383 17.80 -32.14 17.20
N MET A 384 17.94 -31.61 16.00
CA MET A 384 18.89 -30.54 15.67
C MET A 384 18.17 -29.28 15.19
N LEU A 385 18.73 -28.12 15.51
CA LEU A 385 18.37 -26.82 14.93
C LEU A 385 19.48 -26.37 13.97
N CYS A 386 19.19 -26.29 12.67
CA CYS A 386 20.18 -26.05 11.63
C CYS A 386 19.94 -24.71 10.92
N PHE A 387 20.92 -23.80 10.94
CA PHE A 387 20.73 -22.43 10.45
C PHE A 387 20.92 -22.28 8.93
N LYS A 388 21.60 -23.23 8.28
CA LYS A 388 21.90 -23.25 6.83
C LYS A 388 21.09 -24.32 6.08
N GLY A 389 19.83 -24.52 6.47
CA GLY A 389 18.95 -25.53 5.87
C GLY A 389 19.28 -26.94 6.36
N ARG A 390 19.63 -27.86 5.46
CA ARG A 390 20.00 -29.24 5.83
C ARG A 390 21.44 -29.39 6.30
N ASP A 391 22.29 -28.39 6.05
CA ASP A 391 23.63 -28.37 6.63
C ASP A 391 23.52 -27.99 8.12
N CYS A 392 23.82 -28.97 8.96
CA CYS A 392 23.76 -28.88 10.41
C CYS A 392 25.17 -28.87 11.04
N SER A 393 26.21 -28.54 10.29
CA SER A 393 27.60 -28.43 10.80
C SER A 393 27.72 -27.46 11.98
N GLU A 394 26.97 -26.36 11.95
CA GLU A 394 26.84 -25.37 13.03
C GLU A 394 25.50 -25.52 13.79
N GLY A 395 24.90 -26.71 13.75
CA GLY A 395 23.58 -26.95 14.34
C GLY A 395 23.62 -27.06 15.87
N LEU A 396 22.51 -26.68 16.52
CA LEU A 396 22.34 -26.83 17.96
C LEU A 396 21.52 -28.08 18.27
N GLN A 397 21.93 -28.86 19.27
CA GLN A 397 21.12 -29.98 19.73
C GLN A 397 19.99 -29.47 20.63
N ILE A 398 18.74 -29.78 20.25
CA ILE A 398 17.55 -29.46 21.03
C ILE A 398 17.38 -30.50 22.13
N GLY A 399 17.32 -30.05 23.39
CA GLY A 399 17.11 -30.92 24.54
C GLY A 399 15.68 -31.49 24.59
N THR A 400 15.52 -32.60 25.30
CA THR A 400 14.22 -33.29 25.42
C THR A 400 13.22 -32.55 26.30
N GLY A 401 13.69 -31.71 27.22
CA GLY A 401 12.86 -30.93 28.14
C GLY A 401 12.08 -29.79 27.48
N THR A 402 11.06 -29.31 28.18
CA THR A 402 10.34 -28.08 27.87
C THR A 402 10.59 -27.10 29.01
N ILE A 403 11.05 -25.89 28.69
CA ILE A 403 11.28 -24.82 29.69
C ILE A 403 9.94 -24.13 30.00
N PHE A 404 9.13 -23.89 28.98
CA PHE A 404 7.83 -23.24 29.09
C PHE A 404 6.85 -23.80 28.07
N SER A 405 5.62 -24.03 28.52
CA SER A 405 4.45 -24.29 27.69
C SER A 405 3.23 -23.77 28.42
N GLN A 406 2.27 -23.19 27.70
CA GLN A 406 1.02 -22.72 28.25
C GLN A 406 -0.14 -23.41 27.55
N LEU A 407 -1.13 -23.87 28.33
CA LEU A 407 -2.33 -24.49 27.79
C LEU A 407 -3.01 -23.54 26.79
N GLY A 408 -3.40 -24.08 25.63
CA GLY A 408 -4.02 -23.31 24.55
C GLY A 408 -3.04 -22.49 23.71
N SER A 409 -1.77 -22.36 24.08
CA SER A 409 -0.73 -21.72 23.25
C SER A 409 0.16 -22.77 22.59
N ASN A 410 0.49 -22.57 21.32
CA ASN A 410 1.52 -23.34 20.63
C ASN A 410 2.92 -22.79 20.92
N PHE A 411 3.06 -21.66 21.61
CA PHE A 411 4.36 -21.08 21.91
C PHE A 411 5.07 -21.90 23.00
N VAL A 412 6.18 -22.56 22.64
CA VAL A 412 6.96 -23.44 23.53
C VAL A 412 8.41 -22.99 23.57
N LEU A 413 9.00 -23.01 24.77
CA LEU A 413 10.45 -22.82 24.97
C LEU A 413 11.13 -24.14 25.25
N ALA A 414 12.27 -24.39 24.60
CA ALA A 414 13.07 -25.59 24.78
C ALA A 414 14.55 -25.24 25.00
N PRO A 415 15.30 -26.06 25.77
CA PRO A 415 16.73 -25.87 25.94
C PRO A 415 17.50 -26.33 24.70
N VAL A 416 18.63 -25.68 24.42
CA VAL A 416 19.60 -26.12 23.41
C VAL A 416 21.00 -26.19 23.98
N SER A 417 21.79 -27.15 23.50
CA SER A 417 23.20 -27.34 23.87
C SER A 417 24.13 -26.76 22.80
N GLY A 418 25.33 -26.32 23.21
CA GLY A 418 26.35 -25.80 22.29
C GLY A 418 26.07 -24.41 21.72
N HIS A 419 25.12 -23.68 22.31
CA HIS A 419 24.73 -22.36 21.83
C HIS A 419 25.77 -21.28 22.19
N ASP A 420 26.42 -20.72 21.17
CA ASP A 420 27.24 -19.51 21.27
C ASP A 420 26.43 -18.27 20.82
N PRO A 421 26.09 -17.34 21.73
CA PRO A 421 25.37 -16.12 21.41
C PRO A 421 26.10 -15.18 20.41
N ALA A 422 27.41 -15.34 20.22
CA ALA A 422 28.16 -14.56 19.23
C ALA A 422 27.92 -15.06 17.80
N ILE A 423 27.65 -16.36 17.64
CA ILE A 423 27.39 -16.99 16.32
C ILE A 423 25.90 -16.92 15.99
N HIS A 424 25.03 -17.23 16.96
CA HIS A 424 23.58 -17.23 16.80
C HIS A 424 22.94 -16.30 17.84
N PRO A 425 22.93 -14.98 17.61
CA PRO A 425 22.44 -14.04 18.59
C PRO A 425 20.96 -14.30 18.94
N PRO A 426 20.54 -14.17 20.20
CA PRO A 426 19.14 -14.25 20.56
C PRO A 426 18.32 -13.09 19.98
N ILE A 427 17.22 -13.40 19.29
CA ILE A 427 16.33 -12.37 18.73
C ILE A 427 15.51 -11.68 19.83
N GLU A 428 15.21 -10.40 19.64
CA GLU A 428 14.38 -9.62 20.56
C GLU A 428 12.89 -9.96 20.42
N LEU A 429 12.21 -10.07 21.55
CA LEU A 429 10.76 -10.25 21.59
C LEU A 429 10.05 -8.93 21.90
N GLY A 430 8.95 -8.67 21.20
CA GLY A 430 8.08 -7.54 21.43
C GLY A 430 7.21 -7.71 22.69
N PRO A 431 6.66 -6.62 23.24
CA PRO A 431 5.74 -6.67 24.37
C PRO A 431 4.42 -7.36 24.01
N SER A 432 3.85 -8.06 24.99
CA SER A 432 2.64 -8.90 24.87
C SER A 432 1.30 -8.15 24.98
N VAL A 433 1.28 -6.83 25.20
CA VAL A 433 0.13 -6.14 25.83
C VAL A 433 -0.70 -5.20 24.93
N ASP A 434 -0.29 -4.96 23.69
CA ASP A 434 -1.06 -4.08 22.80
C ASP A 434 -1.11 -4.66 21.39
N PHE A 435 -2.10 -5.53 21.16
CA PHE A 435 -2.27 -6.19 19.87
C PHE A 435 -2.74 -5.21 18.79
N ALA A 436 -3.53 -4.20 19.16
CA ALA A 436 -4.10 -3.23 18.24
C ALA A 436 -3.02 -2.47 17.45
N ARG A 437 -1.86 -2.21 18.06
CA ARG A 437 -0.76 -1.49 17.40
C ARG A 437 -0.13 -2.25 16.22
N TYR A 438 -0.22 -3.58 16.21
CA TYR A 438 0.42 -4.39 15.17
C TYR A 438 -0.45 -4.53 13.93
N ILE A 439 -1.68 -4.04 13.97
CA ILE A 439 -2.68 -4.33 12.95
C ILE A 439 -2.51 -3.37 11.79
N ASN A 440 -2.62 -3.91 10.59
CA ASN A 440 -2.19 -3.30 9.34
C ASN A 440 -0.67 -3.00 9.25
N GLN A 441 0.12 -3.38 10.26
CA GLN A 441 1.57 -3.25 10.19
C GLN A 441 2.15 -4.33 9.28
N TYR A 442 3.24 -3.96 8.60
CA TYR A 442 4.02 -4.92 7.86
C TYR A 442 4.75 -5.84 8.83
N ALA A 443 4.65 -7.13 8.54
CA ALA A 443 5.31 -8.17 9.31
C ALA A 443 5.87 -9.22 8.37
N ALA A 444 6.77 -10.04 8.87
CA ALA A 444 7.30 -11.16 8.11
C ALA A 444 7.49 -12.39 8.99
N PHE A 445 7.37 -13.57 8.37
CA PHE A 445 7.97 -14.78 8.91
C PHE A 445 9.36 -14.98 8.31
N ILE A 446 10.31 -15.44 9.11
CA ILE A 446 11.54 -16.05 8.59
C ILE A 446 11.48 -17.53 8.93
N GLY A 447 11.62 -18.41 7.95
CA GLY A 447 11.58 -19.84 8.20
C GLY A 447 11.97 -20.66 6.99
N PHE A 448 11.60 -21.94 7.01
CA PHE A 448 11.98 -22.90 5.97
C PHE A 448 10.73 -23.45 5.26
N PRO A 449 10.02 -22.62 4.48
CA PRO A 449 8.86 -23.08 3.75
C PRO A 449 9.25 -24.20 2.76
N SER A 450 8.46 -25.26 2.75
CA SER A 450 8.60 -26.42 1.89
C SER A 450 7.29 -26.72 1.16
N HIS A 451 7.33 -27.65 0.21
CA HIS A 451 6.14 -28.11 -0.50
C HIS A 451 5.03 -28.57 0.47
N ASP A 452 3.80 -28.12 0.23
CA ASP A 452 2.62 -28.42 1.04
C ASP A 452 1.50 -28.90 0.14
N ALA A 453 1.21 -30.20 0.19
CA ALA A 453 0.22 -30.85 -0.66
C ALA A 453 -1.22 -30.34 -0.43
N ARG A 454 -1.47 -29.55 0.62
CA ARG A 454 -2.78 -28.93 0.91
C ARG A 454 -3.01 -27.64 0.10
N MET A 455 -1.99 -27.16 -0.62
CA MET A 455 -2.08 -25.97 -1.46
C MET A 455 -1.96 -26.34 -2.94
N PRO A 456 -2.52 -25.53 -3.87
CA PRO A 456 -2.39 -25.80 -5.30
C PRO A 456 -0.93 -25.90 -5.74
N GLY A 457 -0.61 -26.91 -6.54
CA GLY A 457 0.75 -27.15 -7.02
C GLY A 457 1.36 -25.96 -7.76
N GLU A 458 0.59 -25.31 -8.63
CA GLU A 458 1.03 -24.10 -9.35
C GLU A 458 1.33 -22.93 -8.41
N PHE A 459 0.52 -22.73 -7.37
CA PHE A 459 0.83 -21.73 -6.34
C PHE A 459 2.16 -22.05 -5.63
N MET A 460 2.38 -23.31 -5.25
CA MET A 460 3.63 -23.72 -4.60
C MET A 460 4.85 -23.56 -5.51
N LYS A 461 4.70 -23.85 -6.80
CA LYS A 461 5.73 -23.65 -7.82
C LYS A 461 6.09 -22.17 -7.97
N HIS A 462 5.10 -21.27 -8.01
CA HIS A 462 5.38 -19.84 -8.07
C HIS A 462 5.93 -19.28 -6.74
N LEU A 463 5.48 -19.80 -5.60
CA LEU A 463 5.91 -19.35 -4.27
C LEU A 463 7.35 -19.74 -3.95
N LEU A 464 7.72 -21.01 -4.18
CA LEU A 464 9.03 -21.56 -3.79
C LEU A 464 10.02 -21.69 -4.96
N GLY A 465 9.56 -21.55 -6.20
CA GLY A 465 10.34 -21.84 -7.39
C GLY A 465 10.75 -23.31 -7.48
N ASN A 466 11.82 -23.58 -8.23
CA ASN A 466 12.35 -24.94 -8.42
C ASN A 466 12.97 -25.56 -7.15
N GLN A 467 13.13 -24.76 -6.08
CA GLN A 467 13.76 -25.20 -4.83
C GLN A 467 12.77 -25.76 -3.81
N GLY A 468 11.47 -25.89 -4.14
CA GLY A 468 10.44 -26.27 -3.16
C GLY A 468 10.61 -27.63 -2.46
N THR A 469 11.50 -28.49 -2.96
CA THR A 469 11.83 -29.80 -2.37
C THR A 469 12.98 -29.75 -1.35
N VAL A 470 13.82 -28.72 -1.41
CA VAL A 470 14.94 -28.53 -0.49
C VAL A 470 14.58 -27.40 0.48
N PRO A 471 14.65 -27.61 1.81
CA PRO A 471 14.41 -26.55 2.78
C PRO A 471 15.43 -25.42 2.60
N VAL A 472 14.95 -24.26 2.14
CA VAL A 472 15.73 -23.02 2.00
C VAL A 472 15.18 -22.01 2.98
N LYS A 473 16.05 -21.27 3.66
CA LYS A 473 15.64 -20.17 4.55
C LYS A 473 15.02 -19.06 3.70
N ARG A 474 13.81 -18.65 4.03
CA ARG A 474 13.09 -17.60 3.31
C ARG A 474 12.44 -16.61 4.25
N LEU A 475 12.42 -15.36 3.79
CA LEU A 475 11.59 -14.29 4.31
C LEU A 475 10.23 -14.34 3.60
N LEU A 476 9.16 -14.36 4.39
CA LEU A 476 7.78 -14.40 3.93
C LEU A 476 7.10 -13.11 4.41
N PRO A 477 7.14 -12.02 3.61
CA PRO A 477 6.59 -10.75 4.03
C PRO A 477 5.07 -10.65 3.78
N GLY A 478 4.40 -9.83 4.58
CA GLY A 478 2.98 -9.56 4.51
C GLY A 478 2.56 -8.51 5.54
N ARG A 479 1.32 -8.61 6.01
CA ARG A 479 0.74 -7.73 7.02
C ARG A 479 -0.04 -8.53 8.05
N VAL A 480 -0.10 -8.00 9.26
CA VAL A 480 -1.08 -8.42 10.26
C VAL A 480 -2.40 -7.75 9.91
N LEU A 481 -3.43 -8.54 9.67
CA LEU A 481 -4.75 -8.06 9.25
C LEU A 481 -5.69 -7.83 10.43
N ALA A 482 -5.55 -8.64 11.48
CA ALA A 482 -6.40 -8.62 12.66
C ALA A 482 -5.71 -9.31 13.83
N ALA A 483 -6.15 -9.01 15.05
CA ALA A 483 -5.76 -9.73 16.26
C ALA A 483 -6.98 -9.96 17.16
N GLY A 484 -7.39 -11.21 17.37
CA GLY A 484 -8.58 -11.51 18.15
C GLY A 484 -8.85 -12.99 18.39
N PRO A 485 -9.88 -13.33 19.18
CA PRO A 485 -10.25 -14.71 19.48
C PRO A 485 -10.64 -15.47 18.20
N GLY A 486 -10.17 -16.71 18.06
CA GLY A 486 -10.58 -17.65 16.99
C GLY A 486 -10.08 -17.31 15.57
N GLY A 487 -9.43 -16.16 15.38
CA GLY A 487 -9.15 -15.59 14.06
C GLY A 487 -10.45 -15.22 13.32
N PRO A 488 -10.39 -14.43 12.24
CA PRO A 488 -11.60 -13.91 11.60
C PRO A 488 -12.45 -15.01 10.92
N PHE A 489 -11.91 -16.21 10.76
CA PHE A 489 -12.61 -17.34 10.14
C PHE A 489 -13.28 -18.28 11.15
N GLY A 490 -13.36 -17.90 12.43
CA GLY A 490 -14.16 -18.59 13.45
C GLY A 490 -13.73 -20.04 13.69
N VAL A 491 -12.45 -20.35 13.54
CA VAL A 491 -11.98 -21.74 13.43
C VAL A 491 -11.86 -22.42 14.80
N GLU A 492 -11.92 -21.68 15.91
CA GLU A 492 -11.90 -22.28 17.26
C GLU A 492 -12.83 -21.53 18.24
N ALA A 493 -13.58 -22.30 19.02
CA ALA A 493 -14.42 -21.85 20.14
C ALA A 493 -13.63 -21.49 21.41
N ASN A 494 -12.31 -21.39 21.31
CA ASN A 494 -11.43 -21.05 22.42
C ASN A 494 -11.10 -19.57 22.31
N ASP A 495 -11.29 -18.80 23.39
CA ASP A 495 -11.00 -17.36 23.52
C ASP A 495 -9.51 -16.96 23.31
N LYS A 496 -8.75 -17.82 22.62
CA LYS A 496 -7.36 -17.64 22.26
C LYS A 496 -7.21 -16.54 21.22
N ILE A 497 -6.49 -15.48 21.61
CA ILE A 497 -6.09 -14.40 20.72
C ILE A 497 -5.05 -14.92 19.71
N LEU A 498 -5.30 -14.68 18.43
CA LEU A 498 -4.41 -15.01 17.32
C LEU A 498 -4.18 -13.77 16.46
N PHE A 499 -2.95 -13.59 15.98
CA PHE A 499 -2.71 -12.71 14.84
C PHE A 499 -3.16 -13.42 13.57
N THR A 500 -3.92 -12.73 12.74
CA THR A 500 -4.22 -13.17 11.37
C THR A 500 -3.41 -12.35 10.41
N THR A 501 -2.76 -12.99 9.46
CA THR A 501 -1.86 -12.36 8.50
C THR A 501 -2.19 -12.79 7.08
N ASP A 502 -1.79 -11.98 6.12
CA ASP A 502 -1.86 -12.32 4.69
C ASP A 502 -0.57 -12.94 4.15
N ILE A 503 0.31 -13.40 5.04
CA ILE A 503 1.59 -13.98 4.66
C ILE A 503 1.38 -15.39 4.09
N SER A 504 2.00 -15.68 2.94
CA SER A 504 1.93 -16.97 2.24
C SER A 504 2.80 -18.05 2.89
N THR A 505 2.40 -18.59 4.04
CA THR A 505 3.13 -19.70 4.69
C THR A 505 2.86 -21.05 4.02
N SER A 506 3.78 -22.01 4.18
CA SER A 506 3.61 -23.40 3.73
C SER A 506 4.08 -24.40 4.78
N GLY A 507 4.22 -25.68 4.40
CA GLY A 507 4.87 -26.69 5.23
C GLY A 507 6.26 -26.22 5.67
N GLY A 508 6.75 -26.65 6.83
CA GLY A 508 8.06 -26.23 7.35
C GLY A 508 8.11 -24.82 7.98
N THR A 509 7.17 -23.91 7.66
CA THR A 509 7.08 -22.58 8.31
C THR A 509 6.52 -22.63 9.74
N GLY A 510 5.99 -23.76 10.19
CA GLY A 510 5.50 -23.89 11.57
C GLY A 510 6.59 -23.58 12.59
N GLY A 511 6.30 -22.76 13.60
CA GLY A 511 7.30 -22.33 14.58
C GLY A 511 8.18 -21.13 14.16
N ALA A 512 8.00 -20.59 12.95
CA ALA A 512 8.71 -19.40 12.50
C ALA A 512 8.30 -18.15 13.31
N PRO A 513 9.23 -17.23 13.65
CA PRO A 513 8.90 -15.98 14.34
C PRO A 513 8.12 -15.04 13.42
N LEU A 514 7.01 -14.48 13.92
CA LEU A 514 6.34 -13.34 13.31
C LEU A 514 7.07 -12.07 13.76
N ILE A 515 7.80 -11.43 12.86
CA ILE A 515 8.60 -10.23 13.11
C ILE A 515 7.81 -9.01 12.64
N ASP A 516 7.60 -8.05 13.53
CA ASP A 516 7.12 -6.71 13.16
C ASP A 516 8.26 -5.95 12.47
N LEU A 517 8.06 -5.57 11.20
CA LEU A 517 9.14 -4.94 10.42
C LEU A 517 9.54 -3.58 11.02
N ALA A 518 8.60 -2.83 11.58
CA ALA A 518 8.88 -1.50 12.11
C ALA A 518 9.84 -1.54 13.31
N THR A 519 9.76 -2.58 14.13
CA THR A 519 10.57 -2.72 15.36
C THR A 519 11.68 -3.76 15.25
N GLY A 520 11.64 -4.65 14.25
CA GLY A 520 12.54 -5.80 14.15
C GLY A 520 12.32 -6.87 15.23
N ARG A 521 11.25 -6.75 16.03
CA ARG A 521 10.98 -7.63 17.18
C ARG A 521 9.98 -8.73 16.84
N VAL A 522 10.13 -9.88 17.47
CA VAL A 522 9.17 -10.99 17.34
C VAL A 522 7.94 -10.74 18.20
N ILE A 523 6.78 -10.69 17.55
CA ILE A 523 5.49 -10.43 18.19
C ILE A 523 4.66 -11.70 18.40
N GLY A 524 5.02 -12.79 17.70
CA GLY A 524 4.36 -14.08 17.83
C GLY A 524 5.08 -15.19 17.07
N ILE A 525 4.42 -16.35 16.96
CA ILE A 525 4.97 -17.53 16.30
C ILE A 525 3.96 -18.17 15.34
N SER A 526 4.41 -18.54 14.15
CA SER A 526 3.60 -19.23 13.14
C SER A 526 3.02 -20.52 13.71
N SER A 527 1.69 -20.61 13.75
CA SER A 527 0.99 -21.77 14.30
C SER A 527 0.21 -22.56 13.27
N ARG A 528 -0.41 -21.90 12.30
CA ARG A 528 -1.14 -22.56 11.21
C ARG A 528 -1.37 -21.62 10.03
N GLY A 529 -1.86 -22.17 8.93
CA GLY A 529 -2.35 -21.35 7.82
C GLY A 529 -3.40 -22.06 6.99
N ILE A 530 -4.34 -21.31 6.45
CA ILE A 530 -5.51 -21.81 5.73
C ILE A 530 -5.52 -21.25 4.31
N TRP A 531 -5.62 -22.14 3.33
CA TRP A 531 -5.85 -21.78 1.94
C TRP A 531 -7.32 -21.46 1.72
N LYS A 532 -7.64 -20.31 1.10
CA LYS A 532 -9.02 -19.84 0.85
C LYS A 532 -9.30 -19.69 -0.65
N GLY A 533 -8.72 -20.57 -1.47
CA GLY A 533 -8.97 -20.58 -2.91
C GLY A 533 -8.45 -19.31 -3.58
N SER A 534 -9.32 -18.61 -4.31
CA SER A 534 -8.99 -17.36 -5.00
C SER A 534 -8.57 -16.22 -4.06
N ARG A 535 -8.86 -16.32 -2.76
CA ARG A 535 -8.44 -15.33 -1.75
C ARG A 535 -7.01 -15.55 -1.26
N GLY A 536 -6.35 -16.63 -1.67
CA GLY A 536 -5.00 -16.95 -1.28
C GLY A 536 -4.86 -17.55 0.11
N LYS A 537 -3.66 -17.38 0.68
CA LYS A 537 -3.25 -17.99 1.95
C LYS A 537 -3.39 -16.98 3.09
N PHE A 538 -4.06 -17.40 4.16
CA PHE A 538 -4.04 -16.70 5.44
C PHE A 538 -3.23 -17.49 6.44
N SER A 539 -2.40 -16.80 7.21
CA SER A 539 -1.54 -17.43 8.21
C SER A 539 -1.83 -16.86 9.59
N TYR A 540 -1.70 -17.70 10.60
CA TYR A 540 -2.02 -17.37 11.97
C TYR A 540 -0.76 -17.49 12.81
N ALA A 541 -0.59 -16.54 13.72
CA ALA A 541 0.46 -16.60 14.71
C ALA A 541 -0.12 -16.52 16.12
N ASP A 542 0.45 -17.33 17.00
CA ASP A 542 0.18 -17.23 18.43
C ASP A 542 1.03 -16.07 18.97
N PRO A 543 0.42 -15.10 19.68
CA PRO A 543 1.18 -14.00 20.27
C PRO A 543 2.16 -14.52 21.33
N THR A 544 3.28 -13.82 21.50
CA THR A 544 4.25 -14.15 22.54
C THR A 544 3.61 -14.03 23.93
N PRO A 545 3.48 -15.11 24.72
CA PRO A 545 2.86 -15.04 26.02
C PRO A 545 3.70 -14.21 27.00
N LYS A 546 3.05 -13.39 27.84
CA LYS A 546 3.75 -12.63 28.89
C LYS A 546 4.63 -13.51 29.79
N ALA A 547 4.13 -14.67 30.21
CA ALA A 547 4.90 -15.59 31.05
C ALA A 547 6.16 -16.14 30.33
N ALA A 548 6.13 -16.29 29.01
CA ALA A 548 7.31 -16.66 28.24
C ALA A 548 8.35 -15.52 28.21
N LEU A 549 7.90 -14.26 28.08
CA LEU A 549 8.79 -13.09 28.18
C LEU A 549 9.50 -13.05 29.53
N ASP A 550 8.78 -13.30 30.63
CA ASP A 550 9.34 -13.29 31.99
C ASP A 550 10.42 -14.39 32.17
N VAL A 551 10.21 -15.58 31.60
CA VAL A 551 11.22 -16.66 31.58
C VAL A 551 12.46 -16.23 30.79
N ILE A 552 12.26 -15.62 29.62
CA ILE A 552 13.36 -15.20 28.74
C ILE A 552 14.18 -14.07 29.36
N GLN A 553 13.54 -13.09 29.99
CA GLN A 553 14.23 -11.99 30.67
C GLN A 553 15.09 -12.49 31.83
N ARG A 554 14.57 -13.42 32.66
CA ARG A 554 15.35 -14.04 33.75
C ARG A 554 16.56 -14.81 33.24
N ARG A 555 16.43 -15.49 32.10
CA ARG A 555 17.56 -16.18 31.44
C ARG A 555 18.60 -15.20 30.90
N LYS A 556 18.16 -14.09 30.27
CA LYS A 556 19.07 -13.04 29.78
C LYS A 556 19.84 -12.36 30.92
N SER A 557 19.28 -12.26 32.11
CA SER A 557 19.95 -11.69 33.29
C SER A 557 20.88 -12.66 34.04
N GLY A 558 21.17 -13.84 33.48
CA GLY A 558 22.09 -14.82 34.08
C GLY A 558 21.49 -15.65 35.23
N GLY A 559 20.16 -15.66 35.41
CA GLY A 559 19.50 -16.54 36.38
C GLY A 559 19.72 -18.02 36.00
N SER A 560 20.59 -18.72 36.72
CA SER A 560 21.07 -20.06 36.32
C SER A 560 20.19 -21.22 36.79
N SER A 561 19.06 -20.98 37.46
CA SER A 561 18.23 -22.03 38.05
C SER A 561 16.76 -21.65 38.03
N ASP A 562 16.02 -22.13 37.04
CA ASP A 562 14.56 -22.18 37.13
C ASP A 562 14.13 -23.62 37.34
N PRO A 563 13.35 -23.94 38.41
CA PRO A 563 12.56 -25.16 38.39
C PRO A 563 11.64 -25.10 37.17
N ALA A 564 11.51 -26.19 36.44
CA ALA A 564 10.63 -26.25 35.27
C ALA A 564 9.25 -25.70 35.64
N ILE A 565 8.87 -24.54 35.12
CA ILE A 565 7.55 -23.95 35.34
C ILE A 565 6.62 -24.66 34.36
N THR A 566 6.27 -25.90 34.68
CA THR A 566 5.06 -26.50 34.15
C THR A 566 3.90 -25.87 34.90
N SER A 567 2.96 -25.23 34.20
CA SER A 567 1.71 -24.79 34.82
C SER A 567 0.92 -26.04 35.23
N ALA A 568 1.24 -26.60 36.40
CA ALA A 568 0.60 -27.76 36.97
C ALA A 568 -0.80 -27.36 37.45
N GLY A 569 -1.77 -27.49 36.55
CA GLY A 569 -3.16 -27.16 36.86
C GLY A 569 -4.13 -27.47 35.72
N ALA A 570 -3.99 -28.60 35.02
CA ALA A 570 -5.03 -29.08 34.09
C ALA A 570 -4.89 -30.55 33.63
N SER A 571 -4.17 -31.42 34.36
CA SER A 571 -4.05 -32.83 33.96
C SER A 571 -5.08 -33.71 34.68
N SER A 572 -6.37 -33.57 34.35
CA SER A 572 -7.37 -34.60 34.71
C SER A 572 -8.65 -34.64 33.87
N ALA A 573 -8.69 -34.02 32.68
CA ALA A 573 -9.88 -34.10 31.83
C ALA A 573 -9.49 -34.17 30.35
N LEU A 574 -9.00 -35.34 29.93
CA LEU A 574 -9.02 -35.86 28.56
C LEU A 574 -8.41 -37.28 28.63
N GLN A 575 -9.19 -38.20 29.18
CA GLN A 575 -9.21 -39.62 28.82
C GLN A 575 -10.62 -39.93 28.33
#